data_AF-R7VGN6-F1
#
_entry.id   AF-R7VGN6-F1
#
_cell.length_a   1.000
_cell.length_b   1.000
_cell.length_c   1.000
_cell.angle_alpha   90.00
_cell.angle_beta   90.00
_cell.angle_gamma   90.00
#
_symmetry.space_group_name_H-M   'P 1'
#
loop_
_entity.id
_entity.type
_entity.pdbx_description
1 polymer ?
#
loop_
_entity_poly.entity_id
_entity_poly.type
_entity_poly.pdbx_seq_one_letter_code
_entity_poly.pdbx_strand_id
1 'polypeptide(L)'
;MEYLTKLLIKHFPHTPVYSSIGNHEGVPVNSFPPPFIRGNRSVTWLYEELVHAWGPWLPNSTYFDISRGGFYTTLIKPGLRIISVNMNYCNNQNWWLLLNSTDPANEIQWLGSTLQKAEDAGEKVHIVGHIPPGVSNCLKAWSWNYYNIISR
;
A
#
# COMPACT_ATOMS: atom_id res chain seq x y z
N MET A 1 -2.89 8.48 13.20
CA MET A 1 -2.38 7.09 13.13
C MET A 1 -1.84 6.63 14.48
N GLU A 2 -0.89 7.37 15.07
CA GLU A 2 -0.23 7.03 16.35
C GLU A 2 -1.17 6.59 17.49
N TYR A 3 -2.29 7.30 17.73
CA TYR A 3 -3.23 6.95 18.81
C TYR A 3 -3.87 5.57 18.64
N LEU A 4 -4.36 5.25 17.43
CA LEU A 4 -4.96 3.95 17.15
C LEU A 4 -3.92 2.83 17.24
N THR A 5 -2.72 3.06 16.71
CA THR A 5 -1.58 2.14 16.85
C THR A 5 -1.29 1.83 18.32
N LYS A 6 -1.20 2.86 19.17
CA LYS A 6 -0.95 2.69 20.62
C LYS A 6 -2.05 1.86 21.29
N LEU A 7 -3.32 2.06 20.93
CA LEU A 7 -4.42 1.24 21.44
C LEU A 7 -4.32 -0.22 20.99
N LEU A 8 -4.00 -0.47 19.72
CA LEU A 8 -3.83 -1.83 19.21
C LEU A 8 -2.69 -2.55 19.92
N ILE A 9 -1.53 -1.91 20.10
CA ILE A 9 -0.41 -2.48 20.84
C ILE A 9 -0.80 -2.78 22.29
N LYS A 10 -1.53 -1.86 22.94
CA LYS A 10 -1.99 -2.03 24.32
C LYS A 10 -2.91 -3.23 24.49
N HIS A 11 -3.85 -3.44 23.57
CA HIS A 11 -4.88 -4.47 23.70
C HIS A 11 -4.51 -5.80 23.02
N PHE A 12 -3.56 -5.80 22.08
CA PHE A 12 -3.08 -6.97 21.36
C PHE A 12 -1.54 -7.05 21.35
N PRO A 13 -0.88 -7.13 22.53
CA PRO A 13 0.57 -6.96 22.66
C PRO A 13 1.41 -8.06 21.98
N HIS A 14 0.80 -9.20 21.64
CA HIS A 14 1.46 -10.35 21.01
C HIS A 14 0.88 -10.70 19.64
N THR A 15 0.03 -9.84 19.08
CA THR A 15 -0.61 -10.08 17.79
C THR A 15 -0.08 -9.06 16.78
N PRO A 16 0.59 -9.50 15.71
CA PRO A 16 1.00 -8.59 14.65
C PRO A 16 -0.21 -8.02 13.92
N VAL A 17 -0.19 -6.72 13.63
CA VAL A 17 -1.23 -6.04 12.85
C VAL A 17 -0.64 -5.58 11.52
N TYR A 18 -1.18 -6.13 10.43
CA TYR A 18 -0.80 -5.76 9.07
C TYR A 18 -1.86 -4.81 8.50
N SER A 19 -1.50 -3.53 8.38
CA SER A 19 -2.43 -2.48 7.94
C SER A 19 -2.26 -2.17 6.45
N SER A 20 -3.30 -1.58 5.86
CA SER A 20 -3.23 -0.91 4.55
C SER A 20 -3.71 0.53 4.70
N ILE A 21 -3.19 1.43 3.87
CA ILE A 21 -3.55 2.84 3.91
C ILE A 21 -4.89 3.07 3.22
N GLY A 22 -5.77 3.85 3.85
CA GLY A 22 -7.04 4.28 3.27
C GLY A 22 -6.96 5.66 2.62
N ASN A 23 -8.11 6.19 2.21
CA ASN A 23 -8.19 7.46 1.52
C ASN A 23 -8.40 8.67 2.46
N HIS A 24 -8.66 8.43 3.74
CA HIS A 24 -8.89 9.46 4.77
C HIS A 24 -7.65 9.76 5.64
N GLU A 25 -6.55 9.01 5.45
CA GLU A 25 -5.31 9.18 6.22
C GLU A 25 -4.55 10.45 5.82
N GLY A 26 -4.70 10.90 4.58
CA GLY A 26 -4.11 12.13 4.06
C GLY A 26 -5.00 13.35 4.29
N VAL A 27 -4.39 14.53 4.32
CA VAL A 27 -5.09 15.81 4.31
C VAL A 27 -4.61 16.65 3.10
N PRO A 28 -5.53 17.17 2.26
CA PRO A 28 -6.99 16.90 2.27
C PRO A 28 -7.33 15.45 1.90
N VAL A 29 -8.57 15.02 2.16
CA VAL A 29 -9.05 13.65 1.83
C VAL A 29 -8.77 13.30 0.36
N ASN A 30 -8.40 12.05 0.08
CA ASN A 30 -8.01 11.56 -1.25
C ASN A 30 -6.71 12.17 -1.83
N SER A 31 -6.03 13.07 -1.13
CA SER A 31 -4.80 13.73 -1.62
C SER A 31 -3.57 12.83 -1.46
N PHE A 32 -3.32 11.96 -2.44
CA PHE A 32 -2.15 11.07 -2.47
C PHE A 32 -1.28 11.37 -3.70
N PRO A 33 -0.45 12.43 -3.65
CA PRO A 33 0.49 12.77 -4.70
C PRO A 33 1.44 11.60 -5.00
N PRO A 34 1.60 11.19 -6.28
CA PRO A 34 2.59 10.18 -6.64
C PRO A 34 4.03 10.66 -6.39
N PRO A 35 5.02 9.75 -6.35
CA PRO A 35 6.39 10.10 -5.97
C PRO A 35 7.08 11.14 -6.85
N PHE A 36 6.61 11.41 -8.06
CA PHE A 36 7.16 12.49 -8.90
C PHE A 36 6.85 13.90 -8.37
N ILE A 37 5.85 14.05 -7.48
CA ILE A 37 5.59 15.30 -6.76
C ILE A 37 6.51 15.36 -5.54
N ARG A 38 7.28 16.46 -5.43
CA ARG A 38 8.33 16.63 -4.40
C ARG A 38 8.07 17.85 -3.50
N GLY A 39 8.83 17.92 -2.41
CA GLY A 39 8.78 19.02 -1.45
C GLY A 39 7.50 19.02 -0.62
N ASN A 40 7.09 20.20 -0.15
CA ASN A 40 5.96 20.34 0.79
C ASN A 40 4.58 19.92 0.23
N ARG A 41 4.50 19.59 -1.06
CA ARG A 41 3.30 19.07 -1.73
C ARG A 41 3.27 17.55 -1.80
N SER A 42 4.32 16.84 -1.36
CA SER A 42 4.32 15.37 -1.33
C SER A 42 3.57 14.85 -0.10
N VAL A 43 3.33 13.54 -0.10
CA VAL A 43 2.73 12.79 1.02
C VAL A 43 3.80 12.15 1.92
N THR A 44 5.06 12.57 1.78
CA THR A 44 6.20 12.00 2.52
C THR A 44 5.99 12.09 4.03
N TRP A 45 5.44 13.21 4.53
CA TRP A 45 5.13 13.41 5.95
C TRP A 45 4.23 12.30 6.53
N LEU A 46 3.27 11.81 5.73
CA LEU A 46 2.37 10.76 6.14
C LEU A 46 3.07 9.41 6.07
N TYR A 47 3.78 9.11 4.98
CA TYR A 47 4.44 7.82 4.79
C TYR A 47 5.56 7.58 5.82
N GLU A 48 6.30 8.61 6.20
CA GLU A 48 7.27 8.53 7.31
C GLU A 48 6.57 8.21 8.64
N GLU A 49 5.41 8.81 8.90
CA GLU A 49 4.59 8.48 10.07
C GLU A 49 4.04 7.04 10.01
N LEU A 50 3.70 6.51 8.81
CA LEU A 50 3.31 5.11 8.66
C LEU A 50 4.46 4.17 9.04
N VAL A 51 5.70 4.47 8.62
CA VAL A 51 6.88 3.67 8.98
C VAL A 51 7.03 3.60 10.50
N HIS A 52 6.89 4.75 11.19
CA HIS A 52 6.98 4.78 12.66
C HIS A 52 5.82 4.03 13.32
N ALA A 53 4.59 4.26 12.86
CA ALA A 53 3.39 3.68 13.44
C ALA A 53 3.25 2.18 13.16
N TRP A 54 3.77 1.67 12.04
CA TRP A 54 3.70 0.24 11.68
C TRP A 54 4.95 -0.54 12.03
N GLY A 55 6.08 0.14 12.30
CA GLY A 55 7.36 -0.46 12.66
C GLY A 55 7.30 -1.55 13.75
N PRO A 56 6.47 -1.45 14.79
CA PRO A 56 6.32 -2.53 15.78
C PRO A 56 5.89 -3.89 15.22
N TRP A 57 5.25 -3.93 14.05
CA TRP A 57 4.73 -5.16 13.43
C TRP A 57 5.43 -5.53 12.12
N LEU A 58 6.24 -4.63 11.55
CA LEU A 58 6.85 -4.80 10.23
C LEU A 58 8.38 -4.81 10.32
N PRO A 59 9.07 -5.66 9.53
CA PRO A 59 10.52 -5.63 9.48
C PRO A 59 11.02 -4.38 8.75
N ASN A 60 12.24 -3.94 9.08
CA ASN A 60 12.90 -2.79 8.46
C ASN A 60 13.00 -2.88 6.93
N SER A 61 12.97 -4.08 6.35
CA SER A 61 12.95 -4.27 4.89
C SER A 61 11.73 -3.65 4.21
N THR A 62 10.63 -3.45 4.93
CA THR A 62 9.41 -2.80 4.40
C THR A 62 9.54 -1.28 4.29
N TYR A 63 10.49 -0.66 5.00
CA TYR A 63 10.52 0.79 5.18
C TYR A 63 10.71 1.53 3.87
N PHE A 64 11.55 1.00 2.98
CA PHE A 64 11.76 1.61 1.67
C PHE A 64 10.48 1.68 0.85
N ASP A 65 9.71 0.59 0.78
CA ASP A 65 8.47 0.55 0.00
C ASP A 65 7.39 1.44 0.62
N ILE A 66 7.26 1.45 1.95
CA ILE A 66 6.32 2.32 2.67
C ILE A 66 6.66 3.79 2.43
N SER A 67 7.90 4.20 2.65
CA SER A 67 8.33 5.59 2.45
C SER A 67 8.21 6.05 0.99
N ARG A 68 8.36 5.13 0.04
CA ARG A 68 8.24 5.42 -1.39
C ARG A 68 6.79 5.54 -1.84
N GLY A 69 5.90 4.67 -1.39
CA GLY A 69 4.57 4.50 -2.01
C GLY A 69 3.44 4.11 -1.07
N GLY A 70 3.66 3.95 0.23
CA GLY A 70 2.61 3.57 1.19
C GLY A 70 2.11 2.12 1.05
N PHE A 71 2.86 1.28 0.33
CA PHE A 71 2.61 -0.16 0.16
C PHE A 71 3.80 -0.96 0.69
N TYR A 72 3.61 -2.25 0.97
CA TYR A 72 4.70 -3.13 1.44
C TYR A 72 4.36 -4.61 1.27
N THR A 73 5.37 -5.46 1.43
CA THR A 73 5.19 -6.90 1.57
C THR A 73 6.06 -7.47 2.68
N THR A 74 5.56 -8.50 3.38
CA THR A 74 6.35 -9.25 4.35
C THR A 74 5.84 -10.70 4.46
N LEU A 75 6.68 -11.59 4.94
CA LEU A 75 6.26 -12.94 5.35
C LEU A 75 5.56 -12.86 6.71
N ILE A 76 4.37 -13.44 6.81
CA ILE A 76 3.67 -13.62 8.09
C ILE A 76 4.19 -14.87 8.79
N LYS A 77 4.43 -15.93 8.01
CA LYS A 77 5.00 -17.21 8.44
C LYS A 77 5.63 -17.90 7.22
N PRO A 78 6.47 -18.93 7.39
CA PRO A 78 7.00 -19.70 6.27
C PRO A 78 5.88 -20.13 5.30
N GLY A 79 6.04 -19.80 4.02
CA GLY A 79 5.08 -20.12 2.96
C GLY A 79 3.84 -19.22 2.88
N LEU A 80 3.72 -18.17 3.69
CA LEU A 80 2.61 -17.20 3.61
C LEU A 80 3.11 -15.76 3.69
N ARG A 81 2.88 -15.02 2.61
CA ARG A 81 3.19 -13.61 2.42
C ARG A 81 1.93 -12.76 2.50
N ILE A 82 2.08 -11.55 3.03
CA ILE A 82 1.12 -10.47 2.86
C ILE A 82 1.68 -9.41 1.94
N ILE A 83 0.81 -8.84 1.11
CA ILE A 83 1.07 -7.67 0.28
C ILE A 83 0.00 -6.64 0.62
N SER A 84 0.40 -5.51 1.18
CA SER A 84 -0.47 -4.36 1.39
C SER A 84 -0.29 -3.39 0.24
N VAL A 85 -1.36 -3.12 -0.51
CA VAL A 85 -1.38 -2.24 -1.68
C VAL A 85 -1.99 -0.89 -1.31
N ASN A 86 -1.43 0.21 -1.82
CA ASN A 86 -1.96 1.56 -1.68
C ASN A 86 -2.99 1.88 -2.77
N MET A 87 -4.24 1.54 -2.49
CA MET A 87 -5.34 1.72 -3.44
C MET A 87 -5.66 3.19 -3.76
N ASN A 88 -5.02 4.17 -3.11
CA ASN A 88 -5.15 5.58 -3.49
C ASN A 88 -4.56 5.91 -4.87
N TYR A 89 -3.67 5.07 -5.39
CA TYR A 89 -3.13 5.21 -6.74
C TYR A 89 -4.07 4.71 -7.84
N CYS A 90 -5.17 4.07 -7.45
CA CYS A 90 -6.29 3.79 -8.34
C CYS A 90 -7.53 4.65 -8.06
N ASN A 91 -7.60 5.30 -6.90
CA ASN A 91 -8.75 6.10 -6.48
C ASN A 91 -9.11 7.21 -7.49
N ASN A 92 -10.33 7.17 -8.04
CA ASN A 92 -10.82 8.18 -8.99
C ASN A 92 -11.03 9.57 -8.36
N GLN A 93 -10.99 9.67 -7.02
CA GLN A 93 -11.05 10.93 -6.28
C GLN A 93 -9.67 11.52 -5.97
N ASN A 94 -8.58 10.79 -6.27
CA ASN A 94 -7.22 11.30 -6.14
C ASN A 94 -6.88 12.21 -7.32
N TRP A 95 -7.09 13.51 -7.17
CA TRP A 95 -6.91 14.50 -8.25
C TRP A 95 -5.47 14.59 -8.77
N TRP A 96 -4.47 14.13 -8.01
CA TRP A 96 -3.08 14.11 -8.48
C TRP A 96 -2.88 13.20 -9.69
N LEU A 97 -3.76 12.20 -9.88
CA LEU A 97 -3.73 11.28 -11.01
C LEU A 97 -4.13 11.96 -12.34
N LEU A 98 -4.70 13.18 -12.30
CA LEU A 98 -4.93 13.99 -13.50
C LEU A 98 -3.61 14.40 -14.18
N LEU A 99 -2.51 14.49 -13.43
CA LEU A 99 -1.20 14.83 -13.99
C LEU A 99 -0.59 13.63 -14.72
N ASN A 100 -0.65 12.46 -14.09
CA ASN A 100 -0.23 11.18 -14.68
C ASN A 100 -0.81 10.02 -13.86
N SER A 101 -1.67 9.22 -14.47
CA SER A 101 -2.28 8.03 -13.86
C SER A 101 -1.60 6.72 -14.27
N THR A 102 -0.50 6.77 -15.03
CA THR A 102 0.24 5.59 -15.47
C THR A 102 1.03 5.03 -14.30
N ASP A 103 0.59 3.87 -13.80
CA ASP A 103 1.18 3.11 -12.69
C ASP A 103 1.88 3.97 -11.62
N PRO A 104 1.12 4.79 -10.86
CA PRO A 104 1.73 5.68 -9.88
C PRO A 104 2.59 4.90 -8.87
N ALA A 105 3.79 5.40 -8.60
CA ALA A 105 4.81 4.73 -7.78
C ALA A 105 5.32 3.37 -8.32
N ASN A 106 5.01 3.03 -9.57
CA ASN A 106 5.28 1.71 -10.17
C ASN A 106 4.68 0.56 -9.33
N GLU A 107 3.53 0.79 -8.71
CA GLU A 107 2.91 -0.15 -7.78
C GLU A 107 2.43 -1.44 -8.46
N ILE A 108 1.81 -1.35 -9.64
CA ILE A 108 1.37 -2.51 -10.43
C ILE A 108 2.59 -3.32 -10.89
N GLN A 109 3.65 -2.67 -11.38
CA GLN A 109 4.90 -3.35 -11.71
C GLN A 109 5.54 -4.03 -10.49
N TRP A 110 5.57 -3.34 -9.35
CA TRP A 110 6.08 -3.87 -8.09
C TRP A 110 5.25 -5.05 -7.59
N LEU A 111 3.92 -4.98 -7.69
CA LEU A 111 3.00 -6.05 -7.32
C LEU A 111 3.25 -7.30 -8.16
N GLY A 112 3.30 -7.17 -9.49
CA GLY A 112 3.60 -8.29 -10.39
C GLY A 112 4.97 -8.93 -10.09
N SER A 113 5.99 -8.11 -9.86
CA SER A 113 7.33 -8.59 -9.49
C SER A 113 7.35 -9.30 -8.13
N THR A 114 6.53 -8.83 -7.17
CA THR A 114 6.44 -9.42 -5.83
C THR A 114 5.69 -10.76 -5.88
N LEU A 115 4.63 -10.86 -6.67
CA LEU A 115 3.90 -12.10 -6.88
C LEU A 115 4.76 -13.15 -7.59
N GLN A 116 5.54 -12.77 -8.61
CA GLN A 116 6.48 -13.70 -9.24
C GLN A 116 7.51 -14.24 -8.23
N LYS A 117 8.10 -13.38 -7.39
CA LYS A 117 9.03 -13.83 -6.35
C LYS A 117 8.37 -14.78 -5.34
N ALA A 118 7.10 -14.54 -5.00
CA ALA A 118 6.34 -15.43 -4.13
C ALA A 118 6.08 -16.79 -4.81
N GLU A 119 5.74 -16.79 -6.10
CA GLU A 119 5.58 -18.00 -6.91
C GLU A 119 6.87 -18.82 -6.96
N ASP A 120 8.01 -18.18 -7.28
CA ASP A 120 9.34 -18.81 -7.32
C ASP A 120 9.73 -19.43 -5.96
N ALA A 121 9.30 -18.79 -4.87
CA ALA A 121 9.55 -19.24 -3.50
C ALA A 121 8.49 -20.24 -2.98
N GLY A 122 7.47 -20.58 -3.76
CA GLY A 122 6.38 -21.48 -3.34
C GLY A 122 5.48 -20.90 -2.25
N GLU A 123 5.42 -19.58 -2.10
CA GLU A 123 4.64 -18.87 -1.10
C GLU A 123 3.19 -18.65 -1.55
N LYS A 124 2.24 -18.73 -0.61
CA LYS A 124 0.87 -18.22 -0.80
C LYS A 124 0.81 -16.75 -0.40
N VAL A 125 -0.12 -16.01 -1.00
CA VAL A 125 -0.20 -14.56 -0.84
C VAL A 125 -1.60 -14.13 -0.40
N HIS A 126 -1.67 -13.32 0.65
CA HIS A 126 -2.83 -12.47 0.94
C HIS A 126 -2.55 -11.05 0.45
N ILE A 127 -3.45 -10.52 -0.38
CA ILE A 127 -3.41 -9.11 -0.77
C ILE A 127 -4.44 -8.35 0.05
N VAL A 128 -4.03 -7.25 0.69
CA VAL A 128 -4.90 -6.36 1.46
C VAL A 128 -4.81 -4.94 0.90
N GLY A 129 -5.93 -4.23 0.94
CA GLY A 129 -6.04 -2.86 0.44
C GLY A 129 -7.38 -2.24 0.85
N HIS A 130 -7.50 -0.93 0.65
CA HIS A 130 -8.67 -0.18 1.12
C HIS A 130 -9.81 -0.09 0.08
N ILE A 131 -9.57 0.54 -1.08
CA ILE A 131 -10.58 0.67 -2.14
C ILE A 131 -10.57 -0.61 -2.96
N PRO A 132 -11.69 -1.33 -3.11
CA PRO A 132 -11.71 -2.56 -3.89
C PRO A 132 -11.44 -2.27 -5.39
N PRO A 133 -10.67 -3.13 -6.09
CA PRO A 133 -10.58 -3.06 -7.54
C PRO A 133 -11.91 -3.49 -8.19
N GLY A 134 -12.14 -3.09 -9.43
CA GLY A 134 -13.33 -3.51 -10.20
C GLY A 134 -14.62 -2.74 -9.90
N VAL A 135 -14.60 -1.77 -8.97
CA VAL A 135 -15.72 -0.85 -8.73
C VAL A 135 -15.45 0.54 -9.31
N SER A 136 -16.48 1.38 -9.35
CA SER A 136 -16.42 2.74 -9.91
C SER A 136 -15.36 3.65 -9.30
N ASN A 137 -14.91 3.36 -8.08
CA ASN A 137 -13.97 4.18 -7.33
C ASN A 137 -12.51 3.97 -7.77
N CYS A 138 -12.23 2.97 -8.61
CA CYS A 138 -10.90 2.65 -9.10
C CYS A 138 -10.81 2.96 -10.60
N LEU A 139 -9.74 3.61 -11.06
CA LEU A 139 -9.53 3.95 -12.47
C LEU A 139 -9.52 2.67 -13.31
N LYS A 140 -10.25 2.69 -14.43
CA LYS A 140 -10.44 1.52 -15.32
C LYS A 140 -9.11 0.89 -15.74
N ALA A 141 -8.14 1.70 -16.14
CA ALA A 141 -6.83 1.22 -16.60
C ALA A 141 -6.08 0.50 -15.47
N TRP A 142 -6.05 1.08 -14.27
CA TRP A 142 -5.41 0.44 -13.10
C TRP A 142 -6.13 -0.86 -12.75
N SER A 143 -7.47 -0.83 -12.64
CA SER A 143 -8.28 -2.00 -12.31
C SER A 143 -8.12 -3.14 -13.32
N TRP A 144 -7.97 -2.82 -14.61
CA TRP A 144 -7.78 -3.83 -15.66
C TRP A 144 -6.39 -4.49 -15.57
N ASN A 145 -5.35 -3.71 -15.30
CA ASN A 145 -4.01 -4.27 -15.09
C ASN A 145 -3.92 -5.11 -13.82
N TYR A 146 -4.55 -4.66 -12.73
CA TYR A 146 -4.66 -5.46 -11.50
C TYR A 146 -5.37 -6.80 -11.78
N TYR A 147 -6.51 -6.78 -12.49
CA TYR A 147 -7.22 -7.99 -12.88
C TYR A 147 -6.33 -8.98 -13.65
N ASN A 148 -5.59 -8.48 -14.64
CA ASN A 148 -4.69 -9.32 -15.43
C ASN A 148 -3.55 -9.94 -14.60
N ILE A 149 -3.05 -9.22 -13.59
CA ILE A 149 -2.04 -9.76 -12.67
C ILE A 149 -2.62 -10.88 -11.81
N ILE A 150 -3.86 -10.72 -11.31
CA ILE A 150 -4.50 -11.74 -10.48
C ILE A 150 -4.89 -12.98 -11.28
N SER A 151 -5.24 -12.84 -12.56
CA SER A 151 -5.64 -13.96 -13.42
C SER A 151 -4.48 -14.70 -14.09
N ARG A 152 -3.24 -14.25 -13.89
CA ARG A 152 -2.04 -14.82 -14.50
C ARG A 152 -1.68 -16.16 -13.87
#